data_AF-A0A6M8W0R3-F1
#
_entry.id   AF-A0A6M8W0R3-F1
#
_cell.length_a   1.000
_cell.length_b   1.000
_cell.length_c   1.000
_cell.angle_alpha   90.00
_cell.angle_beta   90.00
_cell.angle_gamma   90.00
#
_symmetry.space_group_name_H-M   'P 1'
#
loop_
_entity.id
_entity.type
_entity.pdbx_description
1 polymer ?
#
loop_
_entity_poly.entity_id
_entity_poly.type
_entity_poly.pdbx_seq_one_letter_code
_entity_poly.pdbx_strand_id
1 'polypeptide(L)'
;MDFYKNIPPVNDFRAVLNDSHYHNVPQDWLIAVADVEGSTKAVAAGQYKQVNALGAAAVTAVLNALGDLEIPFVFGGDGASFVFPPAAANAVCAALSGAQDLAASVFSLELRAGILPVSAVTDSRHSVKICKFKINDSLYLAMFAGGGLARAEDMIKADPAHSVRHFADADYLKKNPADFTGFQCRWQNVKSEKGENVTLMIKAHPAKSATAALIYDEILSGIRKIYGMDEAETHPLPLKNLNLTQDKKLLFSDIGINNYRKSAVKKALYAAGIPHAMKIGQWLMDKGKKMGDFDGAQYRAAVRRQSDWRKFDDTLRMVLDSAPEQTARLKAFLDGRKNENRIFYGIHTAKSALLTCMVFDRAERHLHFVDGADGGYTLAAAQMKEQMAQNMRDSG
;
A
#
# COMPACT_ATOMS: atom_id res chain seq x y z
N MET A 1 2.82 -15.78 19.32
CA MET A 1 3.47 -14.70 18.56
C MET A 1 3.85 -15.15 17.15
N ASP A 2 4.23 -16.41 16.94
CA ASP A 2 4.80 -16.88 15.66
C ASP A 2 3.82 -17.23 14.53
N PHE A 3 2.52 -16.90 14.65
CA PHE A 3 1.51 -17.25 13.64
C PHE A 3 1.93 -16.80 12.23
N TYR A 4 2.20 -15.51 12.03
CA TYR A 4 2.56 -14.99 10.71
C TYR A 4 3.89 -15.55 10.20
N LYS A 5 4.89 -15.69 11.09
CA LYS A 5 6.20 -16.27 10.76
C LYS A 5 6.06 -17.68 10.16
N ASN A 6 5.13 -18.48 10.69
CA ASN A 6 4.92 -19.87 10.31
C ASN A 6 4.02 -20.09 9.08
N ILE A 7 3.42 -19.04 8.49
CA ILE A 7 2.64 -19.18 7.25
C ILE A 7 3.58 -19.55 6.09
N PRO A 8 3.32 -20.67 5.38
CA PRO A 8 4.11 -21.05 4.22
C PRO A 8 3.91 -20.03 3.08
N PRO A 9 4.98 -19.51 2.47
CA PRO A 9 4.84 -18.53 1.41
C PRO A 9 4.50 -19.18 0.06
N VAL A 10 3.74 -18.45 -0.77
CA VAL A 10 3.52 -18.79 -2.18
C VAL A 10 4.39 -17.91 -3.09
N ASN A 11 4.83 -18.46 -4.23
CA ASN A 11 5.75 -17.79 -5.16
C ASN A 11 5.08 -17.29 -6.45
N ASP A 12 3.93 -17.86 -6.82
CA ASP A 12 3.12 -17.40 -7.97
C ASP A 12 1.99 -16.51 -7.47
N PHE A 13 1.88 -15.30 -8.01
CA PHE A 13 0.81 -14.38 -7.66
C PHE A 13 -0.58 -14.96 -7.99
N ARG A 14 -0.71 -15.86 -8.98
CA ARG A 14 -1.98 -16.54 -9.25
C ARG A 14 -2.46 -17.38 -8.06
N ALA A 15 -1.53 -17.95 -7.28
CA ALA A 15 -1.86 -18.72 -6.08
C ALA A 15 -2.44 -17.83 -4.96
N VAL A 16 -2.15 -16.53 -4.94
CA VAL A 16 -2.77 -15.56 -4.01
C VAL A 16 -4.29 -15.50 -4.20
N LEU A 17 -4.83 -15.86 -5.35
CA LEU A 17 -6.27 -15.78 -5.61
C LEU A 17 -7.03 -17.06 -5.24
N ASN A 18 -6.34 -18.04 -4.67
CA ASN A 18 -6.92 -19.30 -4.21
C ASN A 18 -7.00 -19.31 -2.68
N ASP A 19 -8.23 -19.39 -2.15
CA ASP A 19 -8.53 -19.37 -0.71
C ASP A 19 -7.86 -20.50 0.08
N SER A 20 -7.46 -21.60 -0.57
CA SER A 20 -6.76 -22.71 0.11
C SER A 20 -5.36 -22.35 0.65
N HIS A 21 -4.77 -21.24 0.20
CA HIS A 21 -3.49 -20.74 0.73
C HIS A 21 -3.65 -19.75 1.89
N TYR A 22 -4.89 -19.48 2.31
CA TYR A 22 -5.19 -18.53 3.37
C TYR A 22 -5.37 -19.21 4.71
N HIS A 23 -4.75 -18.62 5.74
CA HIS A 23 -4.81 -19.09 7.12
C HIS A 23 -5.60 -18.11 7.97
N ASN A 24 -6.55 -18.62 8.77
CA ASN A 24 -7.31 -17.79 9.71
C ASN A 24 -6.38 -17.20 10.76
N VAL A 25 -6.50 -15.89 10.97
CA VAL A 25 -5.79 -15.19 12.03
C VAL A 25 -6.35 -15.61 13.40
N PRO A 26 -5.50 -15.80 14.43
CA PRO A 26 -5.97 -16.08 15.78
C PRO A 26 -6.91 -15.00 16.31
N GLN A 27 -7.95 -15.42 17.04
CA GLN A 27 -9.04 -14.54 17.48
C GLN A 27 -8.60 -13.50 18.53
N ASP A 28 -7.51 -13.79 19.25
CA ASP A 28 -6.90 -12.89 20.23
C ASP A 28 -6.04 -11.80 19.58
N TRP A 29 -5.70 -11.91 18.29
CA TRP A 29 -4.91 -10.88 17.60
C TRP A 29 -5.72 -9.60 17.41
N LEU A 30 -4.99 -8.52 17.15
CA LEU A 30 -5.53 -7.19 16.94
C LEU A 30 -5.37 -6.77 15.48
N ILE A 31 -6.33 -5.97 15.02
CA ILE A 31 -6.33 -5.28 13.73
C ILE A 31 -6.12 -3.80 14.03
N ALA A 32 -5.18 -3.16 13.34
CA ALA A 32 -5.10 -1.70 13.27
C ALA A 32 -5.38 -1.24 11.85
N VAL A 33 -6.15 -0.16 11.71
CA VAL A 33 -6.34 0.53 10.44
C VAL A 33 -5.89 1.97 10.61
N ALA A 34 -5.09 2.45 9.67
CA ALA A 34 -4.74 3.85 9.51
C ALA A 34 -5.23 4.32 8.13
N ASP A 35 -6.00 5.41 8.07
CA ASP A 35 -6.64 5.91 6.86
C ASP A 35 -6.68 7.44 6.88
N VAL A 36 -6.31 8.09 5.76
CA VAL A 36 -6.32 9.55 5.66
C VAL A 36 -7.74 10.05 5.47
N GLU A 37 -8.22 10.84 6.43
CA GLU A 37 -9.58 11.38 6.36
C GLU A 37 -9.74 12.36 5.19
N GLY A 38 -10.81 12.17 4.42
CA GLY A 38 -11.06 13.01 3.26
C GLY A 38 -10.02 12.88 2.14
N SER A 39 -9.33 11.73 2.05
CA SER A 39 -8.30 11.45 1.03
C SER A 39 -8.76 11.81 -0.38
N THR A 40 -9.99 11.48 -0.78
CA THR A 40 -10.55 11.85 -2.09
C THR A 40 -10.54 13.36 -2.35
N LYS A 41 -10.89 14.18 -1.34
CA LYS A 41 -10.87 15.65 -1.46
C LYS A 41 -9.45 16.18 -1.52
N ALA A 42 -8.55 15.64 -0.70
CA ALA A 42 -7.14 16.01 -0.70
C ALA A 42 -6.46 15.66 -2.04
N VAL A 43 -6.75 14.49 -2.60
CA VAL A 43 -6.31 14.05 -3.93
C VAL A 43 -6.81 15.00 -5.01
N ALA A 44 -8.10 15.36 -4.98
CA ALA A 44 -8.68 16.33 -5.92
C ALA A 44 -8.03 17.73 -5.79
N ALA A 45 -7.55 18.09 -4.60
CA ALA A 45 -6.78 19.31 -4.35
C ALA A 45 -5.28 19.20 -4.71
N GLY A 46 -4.85 18.10 -5.33
CA GLY A 46 -3.46 17.88 -5.76
C GLY A 46 -2.52 17.38 -4.66
N GLN A 47 -3.04 16.96 -3.50
CA GLN A 47 -2.27 16.47 -2.35
C GLN A 47 -2.03 14.94 -2.36
N TYR A 48 -2.19 14.28 -3.51
CA TYR A 48 -2.13 12.82 -3.61
C TYR A 48 -0.80 12.22 -3.13
N LYS A 49 0.32 12.95 -3.29
CA LYS A 49 1.63 12.50 -2.78
C LYS A 49 1.73 12.59 -1.26
N GLN A 50 1.13 13.61 -0.66
CA GLN A 50 1.11 13.79 0.79
C GLN A 50 0.23 12.71 1.43
N VAL A 51 -0.94 12.43 0.83
CA VAL A 51 -1.82 11.33 1.23
C VAL A 51 -1.07 10.00 1.21
N ASN A 52 -0.41 9.68 0.09
CA ASN A 52 0.36 8.45 -0.02
C ASN A 52 1.57 8.38 0.93
N ALA A 53 2.32 9.49 1.05
CA ALA A 53 3.46 9.57 1.95
C ALA A 53 3.04 9.33 3.40
N LEU A 54 1.87 9.83 3.81
CA LEU A 54 1.35 9.65 5.15
C LEU A 54 0.96 8.20 5.45
N GLY A 55 0.29 7.51 4.52
CA GLY A 55 0.01 6.07 4.67
C GLY A 55 1.29 5.23 4.78
N ALA A 56 2.30 5.52 3.97
CA ALA A 56 3.59 4.85 4.04
C ALA A 56 4.41 5.21 5.30
N ALA A 57 4.27 6.45 5.80
CA ALA A 57 4.86 6.87 7.07
C ALA A 57 4.25 6.12 8.26
N ALA A 58 2.94 5.85 8.24
CA ALA A 58 2.28 5.02 9.25
C ALA A 58 2.85 3.58 9.25
N VAL A 59 3.05 2.97 8.07
CA VAL A 59 3.72 1.66 7.96
C VAL A 59 5.14 1.71 8.51
N THR A 60 5.92 2.72 8.11
CA THR A 60 7.31 2.90 8.58
C THR A 60 7.37 2.99 10.11
N ALA A 61 6.49 3.80 10.71
CA ALA A 61 6.43 3.97 12.16
C ALA A 61 6.10 2.66 12.88
N VAL A 62 5.14 1.90 12.35
CA VAL A 62 4.75 0.61 12.95
C VAL A 62 5.90 -0.38 12.86
N LEU A 63 6.54 -0.54 11.70
CA LEU A 63 7.65 -1.49 11.56
C LEU A 63 8.84 -1.11 12.46
N ASN A 64 9.18 0.17 12.54
CA ASN A 64 10.25 0.64 13.44
C ASN A 64 9.93 0.38 14.92
N ALA A 65 8.67 0.55 15.33
CA ALA A 65 8.25 0.29 16.71
C ALA A 65 8.27 -1.19 17.08
N LEU A 66 8.18 -2.10 16.11
CA LEU A 66 8.14 -3.55 16.31
C LEU A 66 9.50 -4.23 16.13
N GLY A 67 10.47 -3.55 15.53
CA GLY A 67 11.81 -4.07 15.32
C GLY A 67 11.80 -5.37 14.50
N ASP A 68 12.20 -6.48 15.12
CA ASP A 68 12.30 -7.78 14.43
C ASP A 68 10.97 -8.54 14.34
N LEU A 69 9.90 -8.09 15.01
CA LEU A 69 8.62 -8.79 14.96
C LEU A 69 7.95 -8.62 13.59
N GLU A 70 7.90 -9.71 12.82
CA GLU A 70 7.21 -9.73 11.52
C GLU A 70 5.70 -9.69 11.72
N ILE A 71 5.05 -8.67 11.15
CA ILE A 71 3.61 -8.56 11.11
C ILE A 71 3.09 -8.46 9.68
N PRO A 72 1.92 -9.03 9.39
CA PRO A 72 1.21 -8.82 8.14
C PRO A 72 0.61 -7.41 8.07
N PHE A 73 0.79 -6.75 6.93
CA PHE A 73 0.15 -5.47 6.63
C PHE A 73 -0.14 -5.33 5.14
N VAL A 74 -1.07 -4.44 4.79
CA VAL A 74 -1.36 -4.04 3.41
C VAL A 74 -1.45 -2.53 3.31
N PHE A 75 -0.83 -1.96 2.28
CA PHE A 75 -0.88 -0.53 1.98
C PHE A 75 -1.94 -0.26 0.90
N GLY A 76 -2.83 0.70 1.18
CA GLY A 76 -4.00 1.01 0.35
C GLY A 76 -3.84 2.21 -0.59
N GLY A 77 -2.72 2.94 -0.49
CA GLY A 77 -2.55 4.25 -1.15
C GLY A 77 -2.73 5.39 -0.15
N ASP A 78 -3.88 5.50 0.49
CA ASP A 78 -4.22 6.54 1.47
C ASP A 78 -4.17 6.06 2.93
N GLY A 79 -3.65 4.86 3.15
CA GLY A 79 -3.68 4.22 4.46
C GLY A 79 -3.00 2.86 4.45
N ALA A 80 -3.08 2.18 5.59
CA ALA A 80 -2.61 0.82 5.77
C ALA A 80 -3.42 0.07 6.83
N SER A 81 -3.54 -1.23 6.64
CA SER A 81 -4.10 -2.15 7.65
C SER A 81 -3.01 -3.08 8.15
N PHE A 82 -3.02 -3.38 9.43
CA PHE A 82 -2.05 -4.21 10.14
C PHE A 82 -2.77 -5.26 10.96
N VAL A 83 -2.19 -6.44 11.10
CA VAL A 83 -2.68 -7.48 12.00
C VAL A 83 -1.53 -7.98 12.86
N PHE A 84 -1.67 -7.95 14.19
CA PHE A 84 -0.53 -8.13 15.12
C PHE A 84 -0.96 -8.79 16.44
N PRO A 85 -0.03 -9.44 17.17
CA PRO A 85 -0.36 -10.05 18.45
C PRO A 85 -0.60 -9.00 19.55
N PRO A 86 -1.40 -9.28 20.59
CA PRO A 86 -1.70 -8.33 21.67
C PRO A 86 -0.47 -7.72 22.36
N ALA A 87 0.63 -8.48 22.46
CA ALA A 87 1.88 -8.01 23.06
C ALA A 87 2.48 -6.78 22.34
N ALA A 88 2.13 -6.56 21.07
CA ALA A 88 2.59 -5.44 20.26
C ALA A 88 1.66 -4.20 20.35
N ALA A 89 0.54 -4.26 21.08
CA ALA A 89 -0.49 -3.22 21.09
C ALA A 89 0.06 -1.82 21.43
N ASN A 90 0.79 -1.69 22.54
CA ASN A 90 1.34 -0.40 22.96
C ASN A 90 2.31 0.19 21.93
N ALA A 91 3.15 -0.64 21.29
CA ALA A 91 4.09 -0.20 20.26
C ALA A 91 3.35 0.30 19.01
N VAL A 92 2.34 -0.44 18.53
CA VAL A 92 1.51 -0.04 17.39
C VAL A 92 0.72 1.23 17.70
N CYS A 93 0.11 1.33 18.89
CA CYS A 93 -0.58 2.54 19.33
C CYS A 93 0.34 3.77 19.32
N ALA A 94 1.57 3.62 19.79
CA ALA A 94 2.56 4.70 19.83
C ALA A 94 3.00 5.16 18.43
N ALA A 95 3.29 4.21 17.55
CA ALA A 95 3.61 4.46 16.16
C ALA A 95 2.48 5.22 15.44
N LEU A 96 1.24 4.70 15.52
CA LEU A 96 0.10 5.29 14.82
C LEU A 96 -0.32 6.62 15.42
N SER A 97 -0.29 6.79 16.75
CA SER A 97 -0.56 8.09 17.39
C SER A 97 0.44 9.17 16.94
N GLY A 98 1.72 8.81 16.81
CA GLY A 98 2.72 9.73 16.26
C GLY A 98 2.54 10.00 14.77
N ALA A 99 2.05 9.03 14.00
CA ALA A 99 1.66 9.26 12.60
C ALA A 99 0.48 10.23 12.47
N GLN A 100 -0.48 10.20 13.42
CA GLN A 100 -1.55 11.20 13.49
C GLN A 100 -1.01 12.60 13.77
N ASP A 101 -0.08 12.73 14.72
CA ASP A 101 0.54 14.03 15.02
C ASP A 101 1.35 14.55 13.80
N LEU A 102 2.03 13.65 13.08
CA LEU A 102 2.76 13.98 11.86
C LEU A 102 1.82 14.47 10.76
N ALA A 103 0.69 13.80 10.56
CA ALA A 103 -0.32 14.19 9.57
C ALA A 103 -0.75 15.65 9.74
N ALA A 104 -1.13 16.02 10.97
CA ALA A 104 -1.61 17.35 11.30
C ALA A 104 -0.50 18.40 11.17
N SER A 105 0.69 18.10 11.68
CA SER A 105 1.79 19.08 11.78
C SER A 105 2.60 19.30 10.50
N VAL A 106 2.74 18.27 9.66
CA VAL A 106 3.56 18.33 8.44
C VAL A 106 2.70 18.56 7.20
N PHE A 107 1.52 17.96 7.14
CA PHE A 107 0.68 17.96 5.93
C PHE A 107 -0.63 18.71 6.08
N SER A 108 -1.01 19.13 7.29
CA SER A 108 -2.34 19.67 7.58
C SER A 108 -3.45 18.72 7.12
N LEU A 109 -3.21 17.42 7.27
CA LEU A 109 -4.16 16.34 6.99
C LEU A 109 -4.52 15.65 8.30
N GLU A 110 -5.67 14.98 8.32
CA GLU A 110 -6.10 14.16 9.44
C GLU A 110 -5.88 12.68 9.11
N LEU A 111 -5.27 11.95 10.04
CA LEU A 111 -5.12 10.51 9.94
C LEU A 111 -6.04 9.85 10.96
N ARG A 112 -7.01 9.08 10.48
CA ARG A 112 -7.78 8.17 11.31
C ARG A 112 -6.90 6.97 11.64
N ALA A 113 -6.81 6.60 12.90
CA ALA A 113 -6.16 5.36 13.30
C ALA A 113 -6.98 4.70 14.41
N GLY A 114 -7.34 3.44 14.21
CA GLY A 114 -8.12 2.67 15.19
C GLY A 114 -7.65 1.24 15.33
N ILE A 115 -7.99 0.62 16.46
CA ILE A 115 -7.68 -0.77 16.79
C ILE A 115 -8.93 -1.51 17.26
N LEU A 116 -9.01 -2.78 16.89
CA LEU A 116 -10.01 -3.72 17.40
C LEU A 116 -9.48 -5.16 17.33
N PRO A 117 -9.99 -6.07 18.17
CA PRO A 117 -9.60 -7.48 18.10
C PRO A 117 -10.20 -8.17 16.86
N VAL A 118 -9.52 -9.19 16.36
CA VAL A 118 -10.01 -10.05 15.26
C VAL A 118 -11.37 -10.66 15.59
N SER A 119 -11.59 -11.00 16.86
CA SER A 119 -12.88 -11.49 17.35
C SER A 119 -14.04 -10.51 17.18
N ALA A 120 -13.81 -9.19 17.11
CA ALA A 120 -14.88 -8.21 16.92
C ALA A 120 -15.42 -8.17 15.48
N VAL A 121 -14.64 -8.62 14.51
CA VAL A 121 -15.04 -8.65 13.08
C VAL A 121 -15.36 -10.05 12.59
N THR A 122 -15.05 -11.09 13.36
CA THR A 122 -15.28 -12.48 12.96
C THR A 122 -16.73 -12.86 13.21
N ASP A 123 -17.44 -13.30 12.17
CA ASP A 123 -18.78 -13.88 12.26
C ASP A 123 -19.01 -14.94 11.16
N SER A 124 -20.26 -15.34 10.93
CA SER A 124 -20.61 -16.33 9.91
C SER A 124 -20.29 -15.89 8.46
N ARG A 125 -20.01 -14.60 8.23
CA ARG A 125 -19.73 -14.01 6.91
C ARG A 125 -18.36 -13.38 6.79
N HIS A 126 -17.73 -13.04 7.93
CA HIS A 126 -16.48 -12.30 7.96
C HIS A 126 -15.42 -13.05 8.77
N SER A 127 -14.20 -13.04 8.27
CA SER A 127 -13.00 -13.55 8.94
C SER A 127 -11.81 -12.72 8.51
N VAL A 128 -10.72 -12.80 9.27
CA VAL A 128 -9.43 -12.28 8.80
C VAL A 128 -8.57 -13.48 8.45
N LYS A 129 -8.23 -13.61 7.17
CA LYS A 129 -7.32 -14.63 6.69
C LYS A 129 -6.12 -14.01 6.00
N ILE A 130 -4.98 -14.70 6.09
CA ILE A 130 -3.72 -14.22 5.53
C ILE A 130 -3.08 -15.28 4.65
N CYS A 131 -2.59 -14.85 3.48
CA CYS A 131 -1.66 -15.59 2.64
C CYS A 131 -0.34 -14.81 2.56
N LYS A 132 0.80 -15.50 2.64
CA LYS A 132 2.13 -14.89 2.54
C LYS A 132 2.66 -15.05 1.12
N PHE A 133 2.92 -13.95 0.43
CA PHE A 133 3.48 -13.95 -0.93
C PHE A 133 4.97 -13.62 -0.92
N LYS A 134 5.80 -14.47 -1.51
CA LYS A 134 7.25 -14.29 -1.58
C LYS A 134 7.62 -13.36 -2.74
N ILE A 135 8.30 -12.25 -2.41
CA ILE A 135 8.91 -11.36 -3.41
C ILE A 135 10.34 -11.80 -3.69
N ASN A 136 11.10 -12.10 -2.64
CA ASN A 136 12.43 -12.71 -2.69
C ASN A 136 12.70 -13.45 -1.37
N ASP A 137 13.89 -14.02 -1.19
CA ASP A 137 14.24 -14.81 0.01
C ASP A 137 14.11 -14.04 1.33
N SER A 138 14.19 -12.71 1.25
CA SER A 138 14.17 -11.80 2.38
C SER A 138 12.92 -10.91 2.44
N LEU A 139 12.02 -10.93 1.46
CA LEU A 139 10.87 -10.01 1.44
C LEU A 139 9.58 -10.75 1.12
N TYR A 140 8.59 -10.55 1.96
CA TYR A 140 7.27 -11.16 1.86
C TYR A 140 6.19 -10.08 1.97
N LEU A 141 5.11 -10.25 1.19
CA LEU A 141 3.90 -9.44 1.31
C LEU A 141 2.79 -10.26 1.95
N ALA A 142 2.02 -9.64 2.83
CA ALA A 142 0.78 -10.22 3.31
C ALA A 142 -0.36 -9.89 2.34
N MET A 143 -1.18 -10.90 2.06
CA MET A 143 -2.40 -10.79 1.29
C MET A 143 -3.56 -11.15 2.22
N PHE A 144 -4.67 -10.43 2.13
CA PHE A 144 -5.79 -10.57 3.05
C PHE A 144 -7.06 -11.03 2.35
N ALA A 145 -7.84 -11.84 3.04
CA ALA A 145 -9.14 -12.30 2.58
C ALA A 145 -10.09 -12.50 3.77
N GLY A 146 -11.38 -12.64 3.46
CA GLY A 146 -12.44 -12.96 4.42
C GLY A 146 -13.30 -11.76 4.81
N GLY A 147 -13.06 -10.57 4.28
CA GLY A 147 -13.86 -9.36 4.52
C GLY A 147 -13.66 -8.72 5.90
N GLY A 148 -12.92 -9.34 6.81
CA GLY A 148 -12.73 -8.86 8.17
C GLY A 148 -11.98 -7.53 8.25
N LEU A 149 -11.03 -7.25 7.34
CA LEU A 149 -10.33 -5.96 7.30
C LEU A 149 -11.24 -4.81 6.86
N ALA A 150 -12.04 -5.01 5.81
CA ALA A 150 -12.99 -3.99 5.36
C ALA A 150 -14.02 -3.69 6.46
N ARG A 151 -14.49 -4.73 7.16
CA ARG A 151 -15.37 -4.56 8.31
C ARG A 151 -14.69 -3.83 9.47
N ALA A 152 -13.42 -4.12 9.74
CA ALA A 152 -12.64 -3.42 10.76
C ALA A 152 -12.53 -1.92 10.44
N GLU A 153 -12.22 -1.59 9.19
CA GLU A 153 -12.21 -0.21 8.68
C GLU A 153 -13.57 0.44 8.94
N ASP A 154 -14.67 -0.14 8.46
CA ASP A 154 -16.02 0.41 8.64
C ASP A 154 -16.39 0.65 10.11
N MET A 155 -16.06 -0.30 11.00
CA MET A 155 -16.30 -0.17 12.45
C MET A 155 -15.49 0.98 13.06
N ILE A 156 -14.19 1.10 12.73
CA ILE A 156 -13.34 2.22 13.17
C ILE A 156 -13.88 3.56 12.65
N LYS A 157 -14.40 3.58 11.41
CA LYS A 157 -14.96 4.78 10.82
C LYS A 157 -16.28 5.20 11.47
N ALA A 158 -17.05 4.24 11.99
CA ALA A 158 -18.33 4.48 12.62
C ALA A 158 -18.24 4.90 14.09
N ASP A 159 -17.23 4.40 14.83
CA ASP A 159 -17.13 4.63 16.28
C ASP A 159 -15.75 5.18 16.69
N PRO A 160 -15.67 6.45 17.14
CA PRO A 160 -14.45 7.05 17.68
C PRO A 160 -13.88 6.32 18.90
N ALA A 161 -14.66 5.50 19.59
CA ALA A 161 -14.18 4.68 20.71
C ALA A 161 -13.04 3.75 20.28
N HIS A 162 -12.99 3.35 19.00
CA HIS A 162 -11.93 2.51 18.46
C HIS A 162 -10.59 3.23 18.24
N SER A 163 -10.49 4.53 18.50
CA SER A 163 -9.26 5.30 18.29
C SER A 163 -8.05 4.70 19.02
N VAL A 164 -6.89 4.64 18.33
CA VAL A 164 -5.62 4.16 18.91
C VAL A 164 -5.24 4.89 20.21
N ARG A 165 -5.68 6.15 20.36
CA ARG A 165 -5.40 6.95 21.56
C ARG A 165 -6.14 6.46 22.81
N HIS A 166 -7.25 5.75 22.65
CA HIS A 166 -7.97 5.15 23.77
C HIS A 166 -7.39 3.79 24.19
N PHE A 167 -6.69 3.10 23.27
CA PHE A 167 -6.03 1.82 23.54
C PHE A 167 -4.65 1.96 24.16
N ALA A 168 -4.09 3.16 24.17
CA ALA A 168 -2.69 3.37 24.50
C ALA A 168 -2.46 3.68 25.99
N ASP A 169 -1.44 3.06 26.56
CA ASP A 169 -0.85 3.53 27.82
C ASP A 169 -0.21 4.92 27.58
N ALA A 170 -0.74 5.95 28.25
CA ALA A 170 -0.31 7.34 28.08
C ALA A 170 1.17 7.57 28.44
N ASP A 171 1.72 6.82 29.40
CA ASP A 171 3.13 6.92 29.78
C ASP A 171 4.01 6.18 28.77
N TYR A 172 3.53 5.07 28.21
CA TYR A 172 4.20 4.38 27.11
C TYR A 172 4.33 5.31 25.89
N LEU A 173 3.25 5.99 25.49
CA LEU A 173 3.26 6.92 24.35
C LEU A 173 4.30 8.02 24.49
N LYS A 174 4.41 8.61 25.70
CA LYS A 174 5.37 9.68 25.97
C LYS A 174 6.81 9.21 25.89
N LYS A 175 7.09 7.99 26.36
CA LYS A 175 8.44 7.40 26.39
C LYS A 175 8.87 6.86 25.04
N ASN A 176 7.93 6.47 24.19
CA ASN A 176 8.18 5.80 22.91
C ASN A 176 7.55 6.59 21.74
N PRO A 177 8.09 7.76 21.38
CA PRO A 177 7.58 8.52 20.24
C PRO A 177 7.75 7.73 18.93
N ALA A 178 6.84 7.94 17.97
CA ALA A 178 6.96 7.32 16.64
C ALA A 178 8.28 7.67 15.94
N ASP A 179 8.90 6.65 15.36
CA ASP A 179 10.14 6.76 14.59
C ASP A 179 9.86 6.56 13.10
N PHE A 180 10.19 7.56 12.28
CA PHE A 180 10.03 7.52 10.83
C PHE A 180 11.35 7.29 10.09
N THR A 181 12.41 6.88 10.82
CA THR A 181 13.71 6.57 10.23
C THR A 181 13.56 5.52 9.12
N GLY A 182 14.25 5.73 8.01
CA GLY A 182 14.14 4.88 6.82
C GLY A 182 13.06 5.31 5.83
N PHE A 183 12.12 6.18 6.20
CA PHE A 183 11.16 6.70 5.22
C PHE A 183 11.88 7.49 4.10
N GLN A 184 11.67 7.10 2.83
CA GLN A 184 12.18 7.85 1.69
C GLN A 184 11.14 7.98 0.58
N CYS A 185 10.84 9.23 0.17
CA CYS A 185 9.97 9.57 -0.96
C CYS A 185 10.75 10.48 -1.92
N ARG A 186 11.67 9.89 -2.68
CA ARG A 186 12.72 10.61 -3.42
C ARG A 186 12.69 10.41 -4.93
N TRP A 187 11.63 9.78 -5.43
CA TRP A 187 11.49 9.44 -6.83
C TRP A 187 10.66 10.47 -7.58
N GLN A 188 10.99 10.65 -8.87
CA GLN A 188 10.06 11.27 -9.80
C GLN A 188 8.87 10.35 -10.05
N ASN A 189 7.76 10.88 -10.56
CA ASN A 189 6.71 10.01 -11.09
C ASN A 189 7.31 9.20 -12.26
N VAL A 190 7.08 7.89 -12.26
CA VAL A 190 7.68 6.98 -13.22
C VAL A 190 6.81 6.98 -14.46
N LYS A 191 7.26 7.66 -15.51
CA LYS A 191 6.53 7.75 -16.78
C LYS A 191 6.31 6.35 -17.36
N SER A 192 5.11 6.12 -17.88
CA SER A 192 4.80 4.92 -18.66
C SER A 192 5.72 4.81 -19.88
N GLU A 193 6.13 3.59 -20.25
CA GLU A 193 6.77 3.35 -21.55
C GLU A 193 5.76 3.20 -22.68
N LYS A 194 4.54 2.76 -22.36
CA LYS A 194 3.48 2.46 -23.33
C LYS A 194 2.46 3.59 -23.54
N GLY A 195 2.56 4.66 -22.76
CA GLY A 195 1.75 5.88 -22.86
C GLY A 195 0.79 6.09 -21.69
N GLU A 196 0.43 5.05 -20.93
CA GLU A 196 -0.47 5.10 -19.78
C GLU A 196 -0.05 4.13 -18.66
N ASN A 197 -0.34 4.50 -17.42
CA ASN A 197 -0.40 3.58 -16.29
C ASN A 197 -1.86 3.39 -15.89
N VAL A 198 -2.28 2.13 -15.76
CA VAL A 198 -3.62 1.75 -15.33
C VAL A 198 -3.56 1.29 -13.89
N THR A 199 -4.31 1.96 -13.01
CA THR A 199 -4.59 1.50 -11.65
C THR A 199 -5.94 0.82 -11.62
N LEU A 200 -5.95 -0.43 -11.13
CA LEU A 200 -7.08 -1.34 -11.23
C LEU A 200 -7.44 -1.89 -9.84
N MET A 201 -8.73 -1.89 -9.54
CA MET A 201 -9.32 -2.54 -8.37
C MET A 201 -10.48 -3.42 -8.81
N ILE A 202 -10.49 -4.70 -8.43
CA ILE A 202 -11.53 -5.65 -8.84
C ILE A 202 -11.97 -6.47 -7.63
N LYS A 203 -13.27 -6.48 -7.36
CA LYS A 203 -13.89 -7.28 -6.31
C LYS A 203 -14.89 -8.25 -6.92
N ALA A 204 -14.77 -9.54 -6.62
CA ALA A 204 -15.74 -10.53 -7.04
C ALA A 204 -17.10 -10.27 -6.38
N HIS A 205 -18.19 -10.48 -7.13
CA HIS A 205 -19.53 -10.31 -6.60
C HIS A 205 -19.87 -11.46 -5.64
N PRO A 206 -20.31 -11.20 -4.40
CA PRO A 206 -20.48 -12.23 -3.36
C PRO A 206 -21.61 -13.23 -3.65
N ALA A 207 -22.66 -12.81 -4.37
CA ALA A 207 -23.87 -13.62 -4.58
C ALA A 207 -23.90 -14.48 -5.87
N LYS A 208 -22.78 -14.62 -6.60
CA LYS A 208 -22.75 -15.40 -7.86
C LYS A 208 -22.28 -16.84 -7.64
N SER A 209 -22.79 -17.78 -8.45
CA SER A 209 -22.61 -19.24 -8.24
C SER A 209 -21.20 -19.78 -8.48
N ALA A 210 -20.35 -19.03 -9.18
CA ALA A 210 -18.93 -19.35 -9.30
C ALA A 210 -18.20 -18.91 -8.03
N THR A 211 -17.29 -19.74 -7.51
CA THR A 211 -16.43 -19.33 -6.39
C THR A 211 -15.61 -18.10 -6.80
N ALA A 212 -15.36 -17.19 -5.85
CA ALA A 212 -14.57 -15.98 -6.10
C ALA A 212 -13.22 -16.30 -6.76
N ALA A 213 -12.59 -17.41 -6.39
CA ALA A 213 -11.35 -17.89 -6.98
C ALA A 213 -11.45 -18.12 -8.50
N LEU A 214 -12.55 -18.71 -8.99
CA LEU A 214 -12.75 -18.92 -10.44
C LEU A 214 -12.95 -17.60 -11.19
N ILE A 215 -13.64 -16.64 -10.56
CA ILE A 215 -13.81 -15.30 -11.13
C ILE A 215 -12.45 -14.62 -11.26
N TYR A 216 -11.65 -14.62 -10.19
CA TYR A 216 -10.32 -14.03 -10.20
C TYR A 216 -9.35 -14.72 -11.18
N ASP A 217 -9.45 -16.03 -11.33
CA ASP A 217 -8.67 -16.80 -12.30
C ASP A 217 -8.98 -16.40 -13.75
N GLU A 218 -10.27 -16.25 -14.07
CA GLU A 218 -10.70 -15.74 -15.37
C GLU A 218 -10.17 -14.33 -15.61
N ILE A 219 -10.27 -13.46 -14.59
CA ILE A 219 -9.83 -12.07 -14.71
C ILE A 219 -8.32 -11.98 -14.96
N LEU A 220 -7.49 -12.71 -14.20
CA LEU A 220 -6.05 -12.77 -14.46
C LEU A 220 -5.74 -13.33 -15.85
N SER A 221 -6.46 -14.37 -16.28
CA SER A 221 -6.31 -14.94 -17.61
C SER A 221 -6.67 -13.94 -18.71
N GLY A 222 -7.73 -13.15 -18.51
CA GLY A 222 -8.12 -12.07 -19.41
C GLY A 222 -7.08 -10.96 -19.48
N ILE A 223 -6.57 -10.52 -18.33
CA ILE A 223 -5.48 -9.52 -18.25
C ILE A 223 -4.24 -10.04 -19.00
N ARG A 224 -3.81 -11.29 -18.76
CA ARG A 224 -2.68 -11.91 -19.48
C ARG A 224 -2.89 -11.96 -21.00
N LYS A 225 -4.12 -12.21 -21.47
CA LYS A 225 -4.44 -12.19 -22.92
C LYS A 225 -4.37 -10.78 -23.53
N ILE A 226 -4.62 -9.73 -22.75
CA ILE A 226 -4.61 -8.34 -23.21
C ILE A 226 -3.19 -7.76 -23.19
N TYR A 227 -2.46 -8.06 -22.11
CA TYR A 227 -1.17 -7.46 -21.83
C TYR A 227 0.03 -8.31 -22.24
N GLY A 228 -0.18 -9.61 -22.47
CA GLY A 228 0.88 -10.58 -22.73
C GLY A 228 1.19 -11.46 -21.51
N MET A 229 2.06 -12.45 -21.74
CA MET A 229 2.51 -13.38 -20.69
C MET A 229 3.73 -12.86 -19.92
N ASP A 230 4.45 -11.87 -20.44
CA ASP A 230 5.65 -11.34 -19.80
C ASP A 230 5.29 -10.28 -18.74
N GLU A 231 5.45 -10.62 -17.47
CA GLU A 231 5.27 -9.68 -16.37
C GLU A 231 6.25 -8.49 -16.47
N ALA A 232 7.42 -8.68 -17.09
CA ALA A 232 8.37 -7.60 -17.29
C ALA A 232 7.84 -6.52 -18.26
N GLU A 233 6.98 -6.88 -19.21
CA GLU A 233 6.41 -5.91 -20.14
C GLU A 233 5.22 -5.15 -19.54
N THR A 234 4.64 -5.64 -18.44
CA THR A 234 3.43 -5.07 -17.82
C THR A 234 3.72 -4.29 -16.54
N HIS A 235 4.95 -4.40 -16.04
CA HIS A 235 5.36 -3.76 -14.81
C HIS A 235 5.32 -2.22 -14.93
N PRO A 236 4.68 -1.51 -13.99
CA PRO A 236 4.51 -0.05 -14.04
C PRO A 236 5.79 0.77 -13.77
N LEU A 237 6.93 0.08 -13.60
CA LEU A 237 8.21 0.69 -13.25
C LEU A 237 9.26 0.34 -14.31
N PRO A 238 9.18 0.94 -15.50
CA PRO A 238 10.21 0.80 -16.50
C PRO A 238 11.56 1.32 -15.99
N LEU A 239 12.60 0.48 -16.09
CA LEU A 239 13.90 0.74 -15.44
C LEU A 239 14.53 2.06 -15.88
N LYS A 240 14.41 2.41 -17.17
CA LYS A 240 14.98 3.64 -17.74
C LYS A 240 14.31 4.92 -17.22
N ASN A 241 13.09 4.81 -16.70
CA ASN A 241 12.32 5.94 -16.18
C ASN A 241 12.39 6.08 -14.65
N LEU A 242 13.09 5.16 -13.95
CA LEU A 242 13.36 5.26 -12.52
C LEU A 242 14.47 6.28 -12.25
N ASN A 243 14.07 7.50 -11.94
CA ASN A 243 14.96 8.63 -11.68
C ASN A 243 14.65 9.30 -10.35
N LEU A 244 15.71 9.70 -9.64
CA LEU A 244 15.59 10.47 -8.40
C LEU A 244 15.15 11.90 -8.73
N THR A 245 14.36 12.48 -7.84
CA THR A 245 13.84 13.83 -8.03
C THR A 245 14.85 14.90 -7.59
N GLN A 246 14.87 16.00 -8.34
CA GLN A 246 15.48 17.28 -7.95
C GLN A 246 14.42 18.34 -7.64
N ASP A 247 13.14 18.01 -7.85
CA ASP A 247 12.03 18.91 -7.61
C ASP A 247 11.77 19.01 -6.10
N LYS A 248 11.91 20.23 -5.56
CA LYS A 248 11.67 20.55 -4.16
C LYS A 248 10.24 20.24 -3.72
N LYS A 249 9.25 20.39 -4.62
CA LYS A 249 7.85 20.03 -4.33
C LYS A 249 7.71 18.54 -4.10
N LEU A 250 8.43 17.73 -4.87
CA LEU A 250 8.42 16.27 -4.72
C LEU A 250 9.18 15.79 -3.49
N LEU A 251 10.21 16.54 -3.05
CA LEU A 251 10.95 16.25 -1.82
C LEU A 251 10.24 16.76 -0.56
N PHE A 252 9.13 17.49 -0.67
CA PHE A 252 8.44 18.07 0.47
C PHE A 252 8.07 17.03 1.53
N SER A 253 7.48 15.90 1.12
CA SER A 253 7.11 14.83 2.05
C SER A 253 8.32 14.19 2.71
N ASP A 254 9.38 13.91 1.95
CA ASP A 254 10.63 13.34 2.48
C ASP A 254 11.27 14.27 3.52
N ILE A 255 11.43 15.56 3.18
CA ILE A 255 11.99 16.58 4.06
C ILE A 255 11.11 16.78 5.29
N GLY A 256 9.78 16.84 5.13
CA GLY A 256 8.84 17.04 6.22
C GLY A 256 8.88 15.91 7.24
N ILE A 257 8.77 14.65 6.76
CA ILE A 257 8.76 13.46 7.60
C ILE A 257 10.13 13.25 8.28
N ASN A 258 11.23 13.30 7.52
CA ASN A 258 12.56 13.09 8.09
C ASN A 258 12.99 14.22 9.04
N ASN A 259 12.32 15.37 9.02
CA ASN A 259 12.58 16.48 9.95
C ASN A 259 11.55 16.59 11.07
N TYR A 260 10.57 15.70 11.14
CA TYR A 260 9.58 15.69 12.20
C TYR A 260 10.25 15.60 13.58
N ARG A 261 9.85 16.48 14.51
CA ARG A 261 10.42 16.64 15.87
C ARG A 261 11.95 16.84 15.95
N LYS A 262 12.64 17.17 14.85
CA LYS A 262 14.08 17.50 14.86
C LYS A 262 14.33 18.98 15.17
N SER A 263 15.52 19.31 15.68
CA SER A 263 15.94 20.70 15.92
C SER A 263 16.13 21.47 14.62
N ALA A 264 15.97 22.80 14.66
CA ALA A 264 16.06 23.68 13.48
C ALA A 264 17.37 23.48 12.69
N VAL A 265 18.49 23.27 13.38
CA VAL A 265 19.81 23.00 12.78
C VAL A 265 19.77 21.69 11.97
N LYS A 266 19.25 20.60 12.55
CA LYS A 266 19.13 19.31 11.84
C LYS A 266 18.21 19.44 10.62
N LYS A 267 17.12 20.22 10.73
CA LYS A 267 16.22 20.49 9.61
C LYS A 267 16.93 21.19 8.45
N ALA A 268 17.67 22.25 8.74
CA ALA A 268 18.42 23.02 7.75
C ALA A 268 19.49 22.16 7.06
N LEU A 269 20.26 21.40 7.84
CA LEU A 269 21.30 20.50 7.31
C LEU A 269 20.70 19.43 6.39
N TYR A 270 19.61 18.77 6.80
CA TYR A 270 18.96 17.75 5.99
C TYR A 270 18.41 18.34 4.69
N ALA A 271 17.71 19.48 4.77
CA ALA A 271 17.14 20.16 3.61
C ALA A 271 18.22 20.64 2.62
N ALA A 272 19.38 21.06 3.10
CA ALA A 272 20.52 21.46 2.25
C ALA A 272 21.26 20.25 1.65
N GLY A 273 21.37 19.14 2.39
CA GLY A 273 22.08 17.94 1.95
C GLY A 273 21.30 17.10 0.94
N ILE A 274 19.98 16.99 1.10
CA ILE A 274 19.18 16.04 0.31
C ILE A 274 19.27 16.24 -1.21
N PRO A 275 19.27 17.46 -1.79
CA PRO A 275 19.38 17.61 -3.25
C PRO A 275 20.74 17.13 -3.77
N HIS A 276 21.81 17.37 -3.01
CA HIS A 276 23.17 16.91 -3.34
C HIS A 276 23.25 15.38 -3.30
N ALA A 277 22.71 14.77 -2.25
CA ALA A 277 22.62 13.31 -2.14
C ALA A 277 21.85 12.71 -3.34
N MET A 278 20.75 13.33 -3.76
CA MET A 278 19.98 12.88 -4.93
C MET A 278 20.74 13.00 -6.24
N LYS A 279 21.55 14.05 -6.43
CA LYS A 279 22.41 14.19 -7.62
C LYS A 279 23.49 13.11 -7.66
N ILE A 280 24.14 12.86 -6.52
CA ILE A 280 25.16 11.81 -6.41
C ILE A 280 24.55 10.44 -6.66
N GLY A 281 23.41 10.14 -6.02
CA GLY A 281 22.68 8.89 -6.23
C GLY A 281 22.27 8.68 -7.69
N GLN A 282 21.74 9.72 -8.34
CA GLN A 282 21.38 9.67 -9.77
C GLN A 282 22.61 9.39 -10.63
N TRP A 283 23.72 10.08 -10.40
CA TRP A 283 24.97 9.85 -11.14
C TRP A 283 25.52 8.44 -10.94
N LEU A 284 25.46 7.89 -9.72
CA LEU A 284 25.87 6.52 -9.43
C LEU A 284 25.00 5.51 -10.18
N MET A 285 23.67 5.70 -10.22
CA MET A 285 22.76 4.86 -11.00
C MET A 285 23.05 4.94 -12.50
N ASP A 286 23.26 6.15 -13.04
CA ASP A 286 23.48 6.35 -14.47
C ASP A 286 24.84 5.82 -14.94
N LYS A 287 25.83 5.80 -14.05
CA LYS A 287 27.17 5.25 -14.33
C LYS A 287 27.34 3.80 -13.88
N GLY A 288 26.34 3.19 -13.26
CA GLY A 288 26.44 1.84 -12.70
C GLY A 288 27.55 1.70 -11.64
N LYS A 289 27.82 2.77 -10.89
CA LYS A 289 28.91 2.83 -9.91
C LYS A 289 28.41 2.52 -8.51
N LYS A 290 29.30 1.97 -7.69
CA LYS A 290 29.05 1.69 -6.27
C LYS A 290 29.64 2.78 -5.37
N MET A 291 28.98 3.05 -4.25
CA MET A 291 29.48 3.94 -3.20
C MET A 291 28.94 3.47 -1.83
N GLY A 292 29.82 2.97 -0.96
CA GLY A 292 29.39 2.28 0.27
C GLY A 292 28.50 1.09 -0.09
N ASP A 293 27.36 0.98 0.60
CA ASP A 293 26.36 -0.07 0.37
C ASP A 293 25.46 0.20 -0.86
N PHE A 294 25.56 1.38 -1.47
CA PHE A 294 24.76 1.73 -2.64
C PHE A 294 25.39 1.18 -3.93
N ASP A 295 24.70 0.26 -4.60
CA ASP A 295 25.08 -0.28 -5.90
C ASP A 295 24.20 0.28 -7.02
N GLY A 296 24.67 1.33 -7.70
CA GLY A 296 23.94 1.99 -8.77
C GLY A 296 23.61 1.08 -9.97
N ALA A 297 24.38 0.02 -10.22
CA ALA A 297 24.11 -0.91 -11.33
C ALA A 297 22.89 -1.80 -11.05
N GLN A 298 22.65 -2.14 -9.78
CA GLN A 298 21.58 -3.05 -9.38
C GLN A 298 20.36 -2.34 -8.80
N TYR A 299 20.51 -1.11 -8.34
CA TYR A 299 19.50 -0.42 -7.53
C TYR A 299 18.14 -0.29 -8.23
N ARG A 300 18.10 0.14 -9.50
CA ARG A 300 16.83 0.24 -10.26
C ARG A 300 16.12 -1.11 -10.39
N ALA A 301 16.88 -2.18 -10.63
CA ALA A 301 16.34 -3.53 -10.72
C ALA A 301 15.84 -4.05 -9.37
N ALA A 302 16.55 -3.72 -8.28
CA ALA A 302 16.12 -4.03 -6.92
C ALA A 302 14.81 -3.32 -6.58
N VAL A 303 14.71 -2.01 -6.82
CA VAL A 303 13.50 -1.20 -6.60
C VAL A 303 12.30 -1.80 -7.33
N ARG A 304 12.47 -2.15 -8.61
CA ARG A 304 11.42 -2.77 -9.41
C ARG A 304 10.98 -4.12 -8.83
N ARG A 305 11.93 -5.02 -8.55
CA ARG A 305 11.64 -6.35 -7.98
C ARG A 305 10.96 -6.27 -6.62
N GLN A 306 11.33 -5.29 -5.80
CA GLN A 306 10.85 -5.13 -4.44
C GLN A 306 9.66 -4.16 -4.36
N SER A 307 8.72 -4.25 -5.30
CA SER A 307 7.57 -3.35 -5.39
C SER A 307 6.23 -4.08 -5.33
N ASP A 308 5.22 -3.47 -4.70
CA ASP A 308 3.90 -4.07 -4.44
C ASP A 308 2.85 -3.75 -5.52
N TRP A 309 3.28 -3.69 -6.79
CA TRP A 309 2.42 -3.33 -7.93
C TRP A 309 1.22 -4.27 -8.13
N ARG A 310 1.19 -5.40 -7.43
CA ARG A 310 0.01 -6.28 -7.29
C ARG A 310 -0.17 -6.67 -5.83
N LYS A 311 -1.41 -6.62 -5.35
CA LYS A 311 -1.79 -7.01 -3.99
C LYS A 311 -3.25 -7.45 -3.94
N PHE A 312 -3.61 -8.14 -2.86
CA PHE A 312 -4.96 -8.67 -2.65
C PHE A 312 -5.41 -8.48 -1.20
N ASP A 313 -6.53 -7.79 -1.01
CA ASP A 313 -7.17 -7.49 0.28
C ASP A 313 -8.70 -7.61 0.17
N ASP A 314 -9.20 -8.80 -0.16
CA ASP A 314 -10.56 -9.05 -0.69
C ASP A 314 -10.87 -8.35 -2.03
N THR A 315 -9.93 -7.55 -2.52
CA THR A 315 -9.96 -6.83 -3.78
C THR A 315 -8.62 -7.08 -4.48
N LEU A 316 -8.67 -7.48 -5.74
CA LEU A 316 -7.47 -7.54 -6.57
C LEU A 316 -7.07 -6.11 -6.94
N ARG A 317 -5.86 -5.71 -6.56
CA ARG A 317 -5.29 -4.39 -6.84
C ARG A 317 -4.06 -4.54 -7.72
N MET A 318 -4.01 -3.80 -8.83
CA MET A 318 -2.88 -3.84 -9.77
C MET A 318 -2.58 -2.45 -10.32
N VAL A 319 -1.30 -2.15 -10.57
CA VAL A 319 -0.87 -1.01 -11.39
C VAL A 319 -0.11 -1.56 -12.59
N LEU A 320 -0.49 -1.19 -13.81
CA LEU A 320 0.03 -1.78 -15.05
C LEU A 320 0.53 -0.69 -16.00
N ASP A 321 1.69 -0.92 -16.61
CA ASP A 321 2.10 -0.13 -17.78
C ASP A 321 1.28 -0.59 -19.00
N SER A 322 0.59 0.34 -19.65
CA SER A 322 -0.47 0.05 -20.60
C SER A 322 -0.39 0.95 -21.82
N ALA A 323 -0.54 0.36 -23.01
CA ALA A 323 -0.86 1.14 -24.21
C ALA A 323 -2.35 1.54 -24.19
N PRO A 324 -2.74 2.69 -24.75
CA PRO A 324 -4.13 3.12 -24.80
C PRO A 324 -5.10 2.06 -25.37
N GLU A 325 -4.66 1.29 -26.37
CA GLU A 325 -5.44 0.21 -26.97
C GLU A 325 -5.63 -0.97 -26.00
N GLN A 326 -4.62 -1.27 -25.18
CA GLN A 326 -4.70 -2.29 -24.13
C GLN A 326 -5.64 -1.83 -23.01
N THR A 327 -5.57 -0.56 -22.62
CA THR A 327 -6.47 0.06 -21.65
C THR A 327 -7.93 -0.05 -22.11
N ALA A 328 -8.21 0.28 -23.38
CA ALA A 328 -9.55 0.19 -23.96
C ALA A 328 -10.07 -1.26 -23.97
N ARG A 329 -9.23 -2.23 -24.37
CA ARG A 329 -9.56 -3.66 -24.35
C ARG A 329 -9.82 -4.18 -22.93
N LEU A 330 -9.01 -3.75 -21.96
CA LEU A 330 -9.19 -4.09 -20.54
C LEU A 330 -10.53 -3.55 -20.03
N LYS A 331 -10.84 -2.28 -20.30
CA LYS A 331 -12.11 -1.68 -19.90
C LYS A 331 -13.29 -2.43 -20.50
N ALA A 332 -13.26 -2.74 -21.80
CA ALA A 332 -14.32 -3.51 -22.46
C ALA A 332 -14.49 -4.92 -21.85
N PHE A 333 -13.38 -5.60 -21.54
CA PHE A 333 -13.41 -6.90 -20.88
C PHE A 333 -14.06 -6.83 -19.48
N LEU A 334 -13.66 -5.85 -18.66
CA LEU A 334 -14.19 -5.66 -17.31
C LEU A 334 -15.66 -5.20 -17.32
N ASP A 335 -16.03 -4.32 -18.25
CA ASP A 335 -17.43 -3.90 -18.47
C ASP A 335 -18.32 -5.11 -18.79
N GLY A 336 -17.85 -6.07 -19.59
CA GLY A 336 -18.58 -7.32 -19.84
C GLY A 336 -18.87 -8.09 -18.54
N ARG A 337 -17.87 -8.25 -17.67
CA ARG A 337 -18.02 -9.00 -16.39
C ARG A 337 -18.83 -8.26 -15.35
N LYS A 338 -18.76 -6.93 -15.36
CA LYS A 338 -19.62 -6.07 -14.58
C LYS A 338 -21.08 -6.21 -15.03
N ASN A 339 -21.36 -6.17 -16.33
CA ASN A 339 -22.72 -6.29 -16.86
C ASN A 339 -23.34 -7.68 -16.58
N GLU A 340 -22.51 -8.71 -16.46
CA GLU A 340 -22.93 -10.05 -15.98
C GLU A 340 -23.13 -10.11 -14.44
N ASN A 341 -22.94 -8.99 -13.73
CA ASN A 341 -22.94 -8.86 -12.27
C ASN A 341 -21.95 -9.81 -11.58
N ARG A 342 -20.80 -10.09 -12.21
CA ARG A 342 -19.77 -11.01 -11.68
C ARG A 342 -18.71 -10.30 -10.86
N ILE A 343 -18.44 -9.03 -11.17
CA ILE A 343 -17.46 -8.22 -10.47
C ILE A 343 -17.98 -6.79 -10.25
N PHE A 344 -17.43 -6.14 -9.23
CA PHE A 344 -17.32 -4.70 -9.15
C PHE A 344 -15.89 -4.32 -9.51
N TYR A 345 -15.69 -3.23 -10.26
CA TYR A 345 -14.34 -2.80 -10.56
C TYR A 345 -14.20 -1.28 -10.61
N GLY A 346 -12.98 -0.82 -10.38
CA GLY A 346 -12.55 0.56 -10.56
C GLY A 346 -11.29 0.60 -11.40
N ILE A 347 -11.21 1.56 -12.31
CA ILE A 347 -10.08 1.78 -13.20
C ILE A 347 -9.74 3.27 -13.26
N HIS A 348 -8.46 3.59 -13.08
CA HIS A 348 -7.95 4.94 -13.24
C HIS A 348 -6.70 4.93 -14.13
N THR A 349 -6.60 5.91 -15.02
CA THR A 349 -5.51 6.04 -15.99
C THR A 349 -4.71 7.31 -15.73
N ALA A 350 -3.39 7.19 -15.66
CA ALA A 350 -2.47 8.31 -15.54
C ALA A 350 -1.32 8.18 -16.53
N LYS A 351 -0.51 9.23 -16.74
CA LYS A 351 0.69 9.16 -17.61
C LYS A 351 1.91 8.55 -16.92
N SER A 352 1.82 8.31 -15.61
CA SER A 352 2.92 7.84 -14.80
C SER A 352 2.42 7.05 -13.58
N ALA A 353 3.24 6.13 -13.10
CA ALA A 353 3.07 5.51 -11.79
C ALA A 353 3.70 6.39 -10.72
N LEU A 354 3.14 6.33 -9.53
CA LEU A 354 3.69 6.89 -8.32
C LEU A 354 4.43 5.78 -7.56
N LEU A 355 5.72 6.01 -7.33
CA LEU A 355 6.51 5.21 -6.41
C LEU A 355 6.59 5.99 -5.10
N THR A 356 5.71 5.66 -4.16
CA THR A 356 5.51 6.56 -3.03
C THR A 356 6.68 6.44 -2.06
N CYS A 357 7.08 5.25 -1.63
CA CYS A 357 8.08 5.16 -0.56
C CYS A 357 8.95 3.91 -0.62
N MET A 358 10.16 4.04 -0.09
CA MET A 358 10.96 2.94 0.44
C MET A 358 10.63 2.81 1.94
N VAL A 359 10.15 1.64 2.37
CA VAL A 359 10.05 1.29 3.78
C VAL A 359 11.05 0.19 4.07
N PHE A 360 11.81 0.36 5.14
CA PHE A 360 12.78 -0.62 5.60
C PHE A 360 12.07 -1.65 6.46
N ASP A 361 11.96 -2.88 5.97
CA ASP A 361 11.58 -4.04 6.77
C ASP A 361 12.86 -4.72 7.30
N ARG A 362 13.80 -3.93 7.86
CA ARG A 362 15.21 -4.25 8.28
C ARG A 362 16.30 -3.72 7.33
N ALA A 363 17.56 -3.80 7.77
CA ALA A 363 18.74 -3.17 7.18
C ALA A 363 18.99 -3.46 5.67
N GLU A 364 18.45 -4.55 5.11
CA GLU A 364 18.66 -4.96 3.71
C GLU A 364 17.36 -5.20 2.93
N ARG A 365 16.19 -4.85 3.50
CA ARG A 365 14.87 -5.16 2.93
C ARG A 365 14.11 -3.87 2.65
N HIS A 366 14.12 -3.43 1.40
CA HIS A 366 13.37 -2.26 0.96
C HIS A 366 12.08 -2.73 0.32
N LEU A 367 10.93 -2.31 0.82
CA LEU A 367 9.66 -2.47 0.12
C LEU A 367 9.27 -1.14 -0.52
N HIS A 368 8.87 -1.20 -1.78
CA HIS A 368 8.41 -0.06 -2.55
C HIS A 368 6.92 -0.10 -2.83
N PHE A 369 6.21 0.93 -2.36
CA PHE A 369 4.79 1.06 -2.65
C PHE A 369 4.54 1.70 -4.02
N VAL A 370 3.68 1.08 -4.81
CA VAL A 370 3.29 1.51 -6.15
C VAL A 370 1.80 1.84 -6.19
N ASP A 371 1.49 3.01 -6.72
CA ASP A 371 0.15 3.49 -7.04
C ASP A 371 0.16 4.19 -8.42
N GLY A 372 -0.98 4.56 -8.97
CA GLY A 372 -1.09 5.49 -10.09
C GLY A 372 -0.85 6.93 -9.64
N ALA A 373 -0.23 7.75 -10.48
CA ALA A 373 -0.25 9.20 -10.28
C ALA A 373 -1.67 9.76 -10.42
N ASP A 374 -1.86 11.03 -10.07
CA ASP A 374 -3.09 11.81 -10.30
C ASP A 374 -4.37 11.20 -9.70
N GLY A 375 -4.22 10.33 -8.69
CA GLY A 375 -5.29 9.84 -7.83
C GLY A 375 -5.42 8.33 -7.72
N GLY A 376 -4.78 7.57 -8.63
CA GLY A 376 -4.47 6.15 -8.43
C GLY A 376 -5.59 5.30 -7.80
N TYR A 377 -5.25 4.58 -6.73
CA TYR A 377 -6.17 3.69 -6.01
C TYR A 377 -7.34 4.44 -5.38
N THR A 378 -7.17 5.69 -4.94
CA THR A 378 -8.26 6.47 -4.35
C THR A 378 -9.39 6.68 -5.37
N LEU A 379 -9.07 7.03 -6.62
CA LEU A 379 -10.08 7.22 -7.68
C LEU A 379 -10.65 5.90 -8.21
N ALA A 380 -9.83 4.86 -8.34
CA ALA A 380 -10.31 3.53 -8.68
C ALA A 380 -11.28 2.99 -7.60
N ALA A 381 -10.95 3.16 -6.32
CA ALA A 381 -11.80 2.77 -5.20
C ALA A 381 -13.13 3.52 -5.22
N ALA A 382 -13.12 4.83 -5.50
CA ALA A 382 -14.35 5.64 -5.59
C ALA A 382 -15.30 5.09 -6.66
N GLN A 383 -14.79 4.80 -7.88
CA GLN A 383 -15.60 4.22 -8.95
C GLN A 383 -16.16 2.84 -8.58
N MET A 384 -15.36 1.97 -7.96
CA MET A 384 -15.80 0.63 -7.56
C MET A 384 -16.88 0.71 -6.46
N LYS A 385 -16.69 1.59 -5.46
CA LYS A 385 -17.65 1.79 -4.36
C LYS A 385 -18.99 2.32 -4.86
N GLU A 386 -18.99 3.21 -5.86
CA GLU A 386 -20.22 3.69 -6.51
C GLU A 386 -21.00 2.54 -7.16
N GLN A 387 -20.31 1.62 -7.84
CA GLN A 387 -20.95 0.43 -8.42
C GLN A 387 -21.56 -0.48 -7.36
N MET A 388 -20.85 -0.70 -6.24
CA MET A 388 -21.36 -1.50 -5.13
C MET A 388 -22.60 -0.87 -4.48
N ALA A 389 -22.57 0.46 -4.27
CA ALA A 389 -23.69 1.19 -3.72
C ALA A 389 -24.92 1.15 -4.65
N GLN A 390 -24.71 1.29 -5.97
CA GLN A 390 -25.78 1.14 -6.95
C GLN A 390 -26.40 -0.26 -6.91
N ASN A 391 -25.58 -1.30 -6.90
CA ASN A 391 -26.06 -2.68 -6.81
C ASN A 391 -26.84 -2.95 -5.52
N MET A 392 -26.44 -2.36 -4.39
CA MET A 392 -27.22 -2.45 -3.14
C MET A 392 -28.59 -1.78 -3.25
N ARG A 393 -28.68 -0.64 -3.96
CA ARG A 393 -29.96 0.04 -4.22
C ARG A 393 -30.86 -0.74 -5.17
N ASP A 394 -30.29 -1.42 -6.17
CA ASP A 394 -31.06 -2.19 -7.15
C ASP A 394 -31.52 -3.56 -6.61
N SER A 395 -30.89 -4.05 -5.53
CA SER A 395 -31.18 -5.36 -4.91
C SER A 395 -32.07 -5.29 -3.67
N GLY A 396 -32.31 -4.10 -3.13
CA GLY A 396 -33.18 -3.85 -1.97
C GLY A 396 -34.53 -3.31 -2.41
#